data_AF-H2YVP1-F1
#
_entry.id   AF-H2YVP1-F1
#
_cell.length_a   1.000
_cell.length_b   1.000
_cell.length_c   1.000
_cell.angle_alpha   90.00
_cell.angle_beta   90.00
_cell.angle_gamma   90.00
#
_symmetry.space_group_name_H-M   'P 1'
#
loop_
_entity.id
_entity.type
_entity.pdbx_description
1 polymer ?
#
loop_
_entity_poly.entity_id
_entity_poly.type
_entity_poly.pdbx_seq_one_letter_code
_entity_poly.pdbx_strand_id
1 'polypeptide(L)'
;SGIVMIEGNPHRDLWKAACWAMSKDETYNPHERALYGALCGNLSAMLEVSSSWEDHLWSHYKTMVDMATERHVQQTVNIWSPWQRVTQDTIPLPDGYWRQSVDLGRCSDIFDKIESSYDQIVREEALNPFHFVQRCIILNDITTLMERCASWVDDASVHLLRFLVHVILFLRTLGVQLEVGVGVWTIEAYVRKLIADERTNHLVATYTAALPSEMQIANYSTFLETITNPELQKEYLDHAVEAGLDIPSITKRVVESIRSIGNADEIVDSDWSIEPPVTTDDRQKIEAIEWLVYDPSQRCEAVKQSNAIMRGFLASRKHTAAHDVFMKIPVDSIEVLYKEWYAQADKDVPLPPDADNAIHEHLCMKAYLSAHTSFKEWFKHYHTSKPEGPEEPTIQKPSAFGSVSISDLVAQEHRQKEYLGKMSSWEDKLQSLCDLARDRIYNVLLFPTGWLVDAREDVSSEGEWRNHQMAQLRRICVPYLCNLLLTVLVDTRGRYGECGKLAHVLADEDYKLYELFTNQEGKDIMRRIQEALIQTL
;
A
#
# COMPACT_ATOMS: atom_id res chain seq x y z
N SER A 1 22.85 51.58 48.36
CA SER A 1 21.83 51.90 47.35
C SER A 1 22.50 52.62 46.20
N GLY A 2 22.65 51.98 45.04
CA GLY A 2 23.22 52.61 43.86
C GLY A 2 22.27 53.68 43.32
N ILE A 3 22.75 54.91 43.17
CA ILE A 3 22.00 55.96 42.47
C ILE A 3 21.99 55.54 41.00
N VAL A 4 20.84 55.08 40.50
CA VAL A 4 20.65 54.87 39.07
C VAL A 4 20.68 56.26 38.42
N MET A 5 21.57 56.49 37.45
CA MET A 5 21.58 57.73 36.69
C MET A 5 20.24 57.86 35.95
N ILE A 6 19.64 59.04 36.04
CA ILE A 6 18.40 59.35 35.30
C ILE A 6 18.80 59.51 33.83
N GLU A 7 18.22 58.67 32.96
CA GLU A 7 18.41 58.69 31.52
C GLU A 7 17.13 59.15 30.80
N GLY A 8 17.29 59.74 29.61
CA GLY A 8 16.20 60.23 28.77
C GLY A 8 16.13 61.75 28.65
N ASN A 9 15.40 62.22 27.63
CA ASN A 9 15.20 63.65 27.39
C ASN A 9 13.86 64.10 28.03
N PRO A 10 13.88 65.01 29.01
CA PRO A 10 12.64 65.54 29.62
C PRO A 10 11.80 66.38 28.64
N HIS A 11 12.42 66.95 27.59
CA HIS A 11 11.76 67.71 26.52
C HIS A 11 11.57 66.85 25.27
N ARG A 12 10.96 65.67 25.45
CA ARG A 12 10.75 64.70 24.37
C ARG A 12 9.82 65.23 23.28
N ASP A 13 8.87 66.09 23.64
CA ASP A 13 7.94 66.78 22.74
C ASP A 13 8.69 67.72 21.78
N LEU A 14 9.60 68.55 22.29
CA LEU A 14 10.46 69.42 21.48
C LEU A 14 11.37 68.59 20.56
N TRP A 15 11.96 67.52 21.08
CA TRP A 15 12.81 66.63 20.30
C TRP A 15 12.03 65.98 19.14
N LYS A 16 10.82 65.46 19.40
CA LYS A 16 9.96 64.90 18.35
C LYS A 16 9.57 65.94 17.31
N ALA A 17 9.23 67.17 17.73
CA ALA A 17 8.89 68.26 16.82
C ALA A 17 10.07 68.64 15.92
N ALA A 18 11.29 68.69 16.47
CA ALA A 18 12.51 68.94 15.70
C ALA A 18 12.77 67.83 14.67
N CYS A 19 12.71 66.56 15.09
CA CYS A 19 12.86 65.43 14.17
C CYS A 19 11.78 65.44 13.07
N TRP A 20 10.53 65.78 13.40
CA TRP A 20 9.48 65.89 12.40
C TRP A 20 9.75 66.99 11.38
N ALA A 21 10.21 68.17 11.83
CA ALA A 21 10.59 69.26 10.93
C ALA A 21 11.73 68.84 10.01
N MET A 22 12.78 68.19 10.54
CA MET A 22 13.90 67.68 9.76
C MET A 22 13.48 66.60 8.75
N SER A 23 12.51 65.75 9.08
CA SER A 23 12.00 64.73 8.14
C SER A 23 11.27 65.31 6.92
N LYS A 24 10.77 66.55 7.02
CA LYS A 24 10.07 67.26 5.94
C LYS A 24 10.98 68.17 5.13
N ASP A 25 12.19 68.45 5.61
CA ASP A 25 13.09 69.36 4.96
C ASP A 25 13.78 68.67 3.78
N GLU A 26 13.37 69.03 2.56
CA GLU A 26 13.85 68.47 1.29
C GLU A 26 15.33 68.80 1.00
N THR A 27 15.98 69.64 1.81
CA THR A 27 17.43 69.88 1.70
C THR A 27 18.25 68.68 2.15
N TYR A 28 17.70 67.84 3.05
CA TYR A 28 18.33 66.61 3.50
C TYR A 28 18.08 65.47 2.52
N ASN A 29 19.01 64.52 2.48
CA ASN A 29 18.87 63.35 1.62
C ASN A 29 17.67 62.48 2.07
N PRO A 30 17.02 61.72 1.17
CA PRO A 30 15.83 60.92 1.51
C PRO A 30 16.06 59.92 2.65
N HIS A 31 17.25 59.32 2.76
CA HIS A 31 17.57 58.36 3.83
C HIS A 31 17.69 59.04 5.21
N GLU A 32 18.24 60.24 5.26
CA GLU A 32 18.35 61.05 6.46
C GLU A 32 16.98 61.57 6.90
N ARG A 33 16.14 61.99 5.93
CA ARG A 33 14.74 62.32 6.19
C ARG A 33 13.96 61.13 6.73
N ALA A 34 14.18 59.94 6.17
CA ALA A 34 13.58 58.69 6.64
C ALA A 34 14.05 58.33 8.05
N LEU A 35 15.33 58.55 8.39
CA LEU A 35 15.85 58.35 9.75
C LEU A 35 15.13 59.25 10.75
N TYR A 36 15.02 60.55 10.47
CA TYR A 36 14.24 61.45 11.32
C TYR A 36 12.77 61.07 11.37
N GLY A 37 12.22 60.58 10.25
CA GLY A 37 10.86 60.03 10.17
C GLY A 37 10.66 58.83 11.09
N ALA A 38 11.59 57.89 11.13
CA ALA A 38 11.57 56.74 12.03
C ALA A 38 11.68 57.12 13.52
N LEU A 39 12.39 58.20 13.84
CA LEU A 39 12.53 58.68 15.22
C LEU A 39 11.27 59.38 15.73
N CYS A 40 10.57 60.13 14.86
CA CYS A 40 9.38 60.88 15.26
C CYS A 40 8.05 60.15 14.99
N GLY A 41 8.02 59.19 14.07
CA GLY A 41 6.82 58.51 13.60
C GLY A 41 6.18 59.20 12.39
N ASN A 42 6.99 59.64 11.42
CA ASN A 42 6.53 60.17 10.13
C ASN A 42 6.59 59.10 9.04
N LEU A 43 5.43 58.54 8.70
CA LEU A 43 5.29 57.46 7.73
C LEU A 43 5.71 57.87 6.32
N SER A 44 5.33 59.05 5.85
CA SER A 44 5.60 59.44 4.45
C SER A 44 7.10 59.53 4.18
N ALA A 45 7.86 60.07 5.13
CA ALA A 45 9.31 60.17 5.02
C ALA A 45 10.01 58.80 5.01
N MET A 46 9.46 57.80 5.72
CA MET A 46 10.00 56.43 5.70
C MET A 46 9.63 55.68 4.41
N LEU A 47 8.41 55.85 3.92
CA LEU A 47 7.95 55.19 2.69
C LEU A 47 8.72 55.66 1.44
N GLU A 48 9.27 56.88 1.43
CA GLU A 48 10.09 57.39 0.33
C GLU A 48 11.33 56.53 0.03
N VAL A 49 11.88 55.83 1.03
CA VAL A 49 13.06 54.96 0.88
C VAL A 49 12.75 53.48 1.04
N SER A 50 11.48 53.13 1.29
CA SER A 50 11.06 51.75 1.53
C SER A 50 10.85 51.04 0.19
N SER A 51 11.62 49.98 -0.07
CA SER A 51 11.63 49.29 -1.37
C SER A 51 11.03 47.89 -1.36
N SER A 52 10.97 47.24 -0.19
CA SER A 52 10.45 45.88 -0.02
C SER A 52 9.13 45.87 0.77
N TRP A 53 8.39 44.77 0.67
CA TRP A 53 7.23 44.51 1.51
C TRP A 53 7.55 44.64 3.01
N GLU A 54 8.71 44.14 3.45
CA GLU A 54 9.17 44.24 4.85
C GLU A 54 9.44 45.68 5.27
N ASP A 55 10.05 46.50 4.40
CA ASP A 55 10.33 47.91 4.70
C ASP A 55 9.03 48.71 4.88
N HIS A 56 8.04 48.45 4.01
CA HIS A 56 6.71 49.05 4.11
C HIS A 56 6.02 48.60 5.40
N LEU A 57 6.03 47.29 5.69
CA LEU A 57 5.44 46.74 6.92
C LEU A 57 6.07 47.37 8.17
N TRP A 58 7.40 47.42 8.23
CA TRP A 58 8.12 48.02 9.35
C TRP A 58 7.78 49.50 9.51
N SER A 59 7.77 50.27 8.43
CA SER A 59 7.46 51.72 8.47
C SER A 59 6.06 52.00 9.01
N HIS A 60 5.07 51.18 8.60
CA HIS A 60 3.71 51.27 9.12
C HIS A 60 3.63 50.88 10.60
N TYR A 61 4.21 49.74 11.01
CA TYR A 61 4.19 49.30 12.41
C TYR A 61 4.96 50.23 13.34
N LYS A 62 6.10 50.77 12.90
CA LYS A 62 6.87 51.75 13.67
C LYS A 62 6.06 53.01 13.94
N THR A 63 5.39 53.53 12.91
CA THR A 63 4.50 54.70 13.05
C THR A 63 3.35 54.40 14.00
N MET A 64 2.75 53.20 13.91
CA MET A 64 1.68 52.76 14.80
C MET A 64 2.11 52.78 16.28
N VAL A 65 3.28 52.20 16.57
CA VAL A 65 3.83 52.14 17.93
C VAL A 65 4.15 53.54 18.45
N ASP A 66 4.71 54.41 17.62
CA ASP A 66 5.00 55.79 18.02
C ASP A 66 3.73 56.58 18.36
N MET A 67 2.69 56.46 17.52
CA MET A 67 1.40 57.10 17.76
C MET A 67 0.74 56.59 19.04
N ALA A 68 0.74 55.27 19.26
CA ALA A 68 0.17 54.68 20.46
C ALA A 68 0.91 55.08 21.74
N THR A 69 2.24 55.04 21.70
CA THR A 69 3.10 55.52 22.79
C THR A 69 2.77 56.97 23.11
N GLU A 70 2.58 57.79 22.08
CA GLU A 70 2.29 59.20 22.28
C GLU A 70 0.90 59.46 22.87
N ARG A 71 -0.11 58.71 22.43
CA ARG A 71 -1.45 58.77 23.05
C ARG A 71 -1.38 58.39 24.53
N HIS A 72 -0.64 57.33 24.85
CA HIS A 72 -0.49 56.87 26.23
C HIS A 72 0.26 57.89 27.11
N VAL A 73 1.33 58.50 26.59
CA VAL A 73 2.07 59.58 27.28
C VAL A 73 1.15 60.78 27.53
N GLN A 74 0.40 61.24 26.52
CA GLN A 74 -0.55 62.35 26.68
C GLN A 74 -1.64 62.04 27.70
N GLN A 75 -2.19 60.83 27.70
CA GLN A 75 -3.19 60.40 28.68
C GLN A 75 -2.63 60.33 30.09
N THR A 76 -1.43 59.78 30.27
CA THR A 76 -0.81 59.60 31.59
C THR A 76 -0.41 60.94 32.22
N VAL A 77 0.15 61.86 31.43
CA VAL A 77 0.46 63.24 31.86
C VAL A 77 -0.82 63.97 32.29
N ASN A 78 -1.94 63.75 31.59
CA ASN A 78 -3.23 64.34 31.97
C ASN A 78 -3.78 63.77 33.30
N ILE A 79 -3.45 62.53 33.66
CA ILE A 79 -3.96 61.86 34.86
C ILE A 79 -3.10 62.17 36.10
N TRP A 80 -1.77 62.12 35.97
CA TRP A 80 -0.86 62.16 37.12
C TRP A 80 -0.42 63.58 37.53
N SER A 81 -0.39 64.52 36.59
CA SER A 81 0.06 65.89 36.86
C SER A 81 -0.74 66.95 36.11
N PRO A 82 -2.03 67.16 36.43
CA PRO A 82 -2.87 68.18 35.78
C PRO A 82 -2.25 69.59 35.82
N TRP A 83 -1.48 69.89 36.89
CA TRP A 83 -0.83 71.18 37.12
C TRP A 83 0.52 71.35 36.40
N GLN A 84 1.17 70.29 35.91
CA GLN A 84 2.41 70.40 35.13
C GLN A 84 2.19 71.01 33.74
N ARG A 85 0.97 70.92 33.18
CA ARG A 85 0.59 71.65 31.95
C ARG A 85 0.62 73.17 32.09
N VAL A 86 0.51 73.69 33.31
CA VAL A 86 0.48 75.15 33.56
C VAL A 86 1.90 75.74 33.64
N THR A 87 2.93 74.89 33.78
CA THR A 87 4.32 75.32 34.01
C THR A 87 5.31 74.84 32.95
N GLN A 88 4.96 73.86 32.11
CA GLN A 88 5.73 73.48 30.92
C GLN A 88 4.93 73.80 29.65
N ASP A 89 5.50 74.66 28.80
CA ASP A 89 5.05 74.91 27.43
C ASP A 89 5.18 73.61 26.61
N THR A 90 4.22 72.70 26.73
CA THR A 90 4.21 71.48 25.91
C THR A 90 3.97 71.85 24.46
N ILE A 91 4.89 71.46 23.58
CA ILE A 91 4.78 71.76 22.16
C ILE A 91 3.72 70.83 21.56
N PRO A 92 2.66 71.36 20.90
CA PRO A 92 1.67 70.51 20.27
C PRO A 92 2.33 69.71 19.15
N LEU A 93 1.93 68.44 19.03
CA LEU A 93 2.42 67.61 17.93
C LEU A 93 2.00 68.21 16.58
N PRO A 94 2.83 68.04 15.54
CA PRO A 94 2.60 68.63 14.22
C PRO A 94 1.25 68.26 13.60
N ASP A 95 0.70 69.19 12.81
CA ASP A 95 -0.52 68.97 12.04
C ASP A 95 -0.36 67.76 11.10
N GLY A 96 -1.27 66.81 11.23
CA GLY A 96 -1.26 65.57 10.45
C GLY A 96 -0.61 64.36 11.14
N TYR A 97 0.12 64.54 12.25
CA TYR A 97 0.71 63.44 13.02
C TYR A 97 -0.32 62.34 13.33
N TRP A 98 -1.49 62.76 13.81
CA TRP A 98 -2.61 61.88 14.16
C TRP A 98 -3.44 61.39 12.97
N ARG A 99 -3.27 62.00 11.79
CA ARG A 99 -4.06 61.69 10.59
C ARG A 99 -3.42 60.59 9.73
N GLN A 100 -2.27 60.05 10.14
CA GLN A 100 -1.54 58.99 9.42
C GLN A 100 -2.31 57.64 9.36
N SER A 101 -3.52 57.56 9.94
CA SER A 101 -4.48 56.44 9.82
C SER A 101 -3.97 55.07 10.28
N VAL A 102 -2.99 55.04 11.20
CA VAL A 102 -2.45 53.81 11.78
C VAL A 102 -2.86 53.72 13.25
N ASP A 103 -3.66 52.71 13.60
CA ASP A 103 -4.17 52.50 14.96
C ASP A 103 -3.90 51.06 15.42
N LEU A 104 -3.54 50.89 16.69
CA LEU A 104 -3.17 49.57 17.26
C LEU A 104 -4.29 48.54 17.13
N GLY A 105 -5.55 48.97 17.24
CA GLY A 105 -6.71 48.10 17.10
C GLY A 105 -7.04 47.70 15.66
N ARG A 106 -6.28 48.19 14.67
CA ARG A 106 -6.53 48.00 13.23
C ARG A 106 -5.27 47.55 12.49
N CYS A 107 -4.55 46.58 13.05
CA CYS A 107 -3.37 46.00 12.42
C CYS A 107 -3.69 45.37 11.04
N SER A 108 -4.93 44.90 10.82
CA SER A 108 -5.41 44.42 9.52
C SER A 108 -5.34 45.49 8.44
N ASP A 109 -5.73 46.73 8.76
CA ASP A 109 -5.75 47.86 7.81
C ASP A 109 -4.35 48.19 7.27
N ILE A 110 -3.28 47.84 8.01
CA ILE A 110 -1.91 48.02 7.53
C ILE A 110 -1.64 47.09 6.35
N PHE A 111 -2.02 45.82 6.47
CA PHE A 111 -1.83 44.84 5.39
C PHE A 111 -2.69 45.20 4.18
N ASP A 112 -3.94 45.63 4.38
CA ASP A 112 -4.81 46.06 3.27
C ASP A 112 -4.24 47.29 2.53
N LYS A 113 -3.54 48.18 3.24
CA LYS A 113 -2.83 49.32 2.63
C LYS A 113 -1.57 48.90 1.87
N ILE A 114 -0.83 47.92 2.36
CA ILE A 114 0.36 47.38 1.68
C ILE A 114 -0.09 46.66 0.40
N GLU A 115 -1.16 45.89 0.46
CA GLU A 115 -1.76 45.20 -0.69
C GLU A 115 -2.33 46.18 -1.74
N SER A 116 -2.78 47.35 -1.30
CA SER A 116 -3.22 48.44 -2.19
C SER A 116 -2.16 49.52 -2.42
N SER A 117 -0.88 49.24 -2.10
CA SER A 117 0.23 50.19 -2.26
C SER A 117 0.40 50.63 -3.71
N TYR A 118 0.87 51.86 -3.94
CA TYR A 118 1.17 52.36 -5.28
C TYR A 118 2.39 51.67 -5.92
N ASP A 119 3.28 51.12 -5.09
CA ASP A 119 4.46 50.39 -5.55
C ASP A 119 4.07 49.00 -6.09
N GLN A 120 4.43 48.72 -7.34
CA GLN A 120 4.13 47.44 -7.98
C GLN A 120 4.87 46.27 -7.34
N ILE A 121 6.13 46.46 -6.95
CA ILE A 121 6.96 45.40 -6.38
C ILE A 121 6.35 44.93 -5.07
N VAL A 122 5.97 45.89 -4.21
CA VAL A 122 5.34 45.62 -2.92
C VAL A 122 4.00 44.90 -3.08
N ARG A 123 3.19 45.25 -4.08
CA ARG A 123 1.93 44.54 -4.36
C ARG A 123 2.17 43.10 -4.81
N GLU A 124 3.16 42.86 -5.64
CA GLU A 124 3.51 41.51 -6.11
C GLU A 124 4.09 40.66 -4.96
N GLU A 125 4.95 41.23 -4.13
CA GLU A 125 5.47 40.58 -2.92
C GLU A 125 4.35 40.28 -1.91
N ALA A 126 3.36 41.15 -1.75
CA ALA A 126 2.21 40.90 -0.87
C ALA A 126 1.39 39.65 -1.29
N LEU A 127 1.40 39.28 -2.58
CA LEU A 127 0.75 38.08 -3.08
C LEU A 127 1.54 36.79 -2.84
N ASN A 128 2.80 36.89 -2.39
CA ASN A 128 3.65 35.75 -2.10
C ASN A 128 3.06 34.91 -0.96
N PRO A 129 2.90 33.58 -1.12
CA PRO A 129 2.38 32.70 -0.09
C PRO A 129 3.10 32.83 1.27
N PHE A 130 4.43 33.06 1.27
CA PHE A 130 5.19 33.18 2.51
C PHE A 130 4.85 34.46 3.29
N HIS A 131 4.70 35.61 2.61
CA HIS A 131 4.28 36.87 3.24
C HIS A 131 2.82 36.82 3.69
N PHE A 132 1.97 36.11 2.96
CA PHE A 132 0.60 35.85 3.40
C PHE A 132 0.56 35.03 4.70
N VAL A 133 1.38 33.98 4.82
CA VAL A 133 1.49 33.22 6.08
C VAL A 133 2.00 34.11 7.21
N GLN A 134 3.01 34.96 6.96
CA GLN A 134 3.47 35.94 7.95
C GLN A 134 2.35 36.89 8.41
N ARG A 135 1.56 37.43 7.47
CA ARG A 135 0.38 38.27 7.77
C ARG A 135 -0.58 37.53 8.71
N CYS A 136 -0.97 36.31 8.37
CA CYS A 136 -1.91 35.53 9.18
C CYS A 136 -1.36 35.25 10.59
N ILE A 137 -0.08 34.91 10.72
CA ILE A 137 0.56 34.67 12.02
C ILE A 137 0.59 35.95 12.87
N ILE A 138 0.98 37.08 12.27
CA ILE A 138 1.02 38.39 12.98
C ILE A 138 -0.36 38.81 13.46
N LEU A 139 -1.39 38.61 12.63
CA LEU A 139 -2.78 38.93 12.95
C LEU A 139 -3.47 37.87 13.82
N ASN A 140 -2.79 36.74 14.10
CA ASN A 140 -3.36 35.56 14.73
C ASN A 140 -4.65 35.06 14.04
N ASP A 141 -4.70 35.19 12.71
CA ASP A 141 -5.82 34.76 11.87
C ASP A 141 -5.54 33.40 11.24
N ILE A 142 -5.68 32.36 12.07
CA ILE A 142 -5.43 30.98 11.66
C ILE A 142 -6.52 30.46 10.73
N THR A 143 -7.76 30.95 10.86
CA THR A 143 -8.88 30.53 10.01
C THR A 143 -8.61 30.88 8.56
N THR A 144 -8.28 32.14 8.28
CA THR A 144 -7.95 32.59 6.92
C THR A 144 -6.71 31.90 6.36
N LEU A 145 -5.72 31.60 7.23
CA LEU A 145 -4.55 30.81 6.84
C LEU A 145 -4.95 29.43 6.32
N MET A 146 -5.83 28.72 7.04
CA MET A 146 -6.29 27.40 6.63
C MET A 146 -7.08 27.47 5.33
N GLU A 147 -8.05 28.37 5.20
CA GLU A 147 -8.81 28.54 3.95
C GLU A 147 -7.90 28.78 2.74
N ARG A 148 -6.87 29.61 2.91
CA ARG A 148 -5.91 29.87 1.84
C ARG A 148 -5.02 28.67 1.54
N CYS A 149 -4.58 27.94 2.56
CA CYS A 149 -3.86 26.68 2.38
C CYS A 149 -4.67 25.71 1.53
N ALA A 150 -5.97 25.56 1.79
CA ALA A 150 -6.88 24.72 1.00
C ALA A 150 -6.86 25.10 -0.49
N SER A 151 -6.89 26.41 -0.79
CA SER A 151 -6.85 26.90 -2.17
C SER A 151 -5.53 26.64 -2.90
N TRP A 152 -4.43 26.44 -2.16
CA TRP A 152 -3.11 26.18 -2.73
C TRP A 152 -2.79 24.70 -2.87
N VAL A 153 -3.52 23.80 -2.21
CA VAL A 153 -3.15 22.37 -2.10
C VAL A 153 -2.86 21.72 -3.47
N ASP A 154 -3.68 22.01 -4.47
CA ASP A 154 -3.60 21.35 -5.77
C ASP A 154 -2.44 21.88 -6.65
N ASP A 155 -2.20 23.19 -6.60
CA ASP A 155 -1.23 23.88 -7.47
C ASP A 155 0.13 24.17 -6.78
N ALA A 156 0.24 23.92 -5.48
CA ALA A 156 1.43 24.25 -4.71
C ALA A 156 2.65 23.43 -5.14
N SER A 157 3.81 24.10 -5.20
CA SER A 157 5.10 23.42 -5.34
C SER A 157 5.41 22.53 -4.13
N VAL A 158 6.26 21.52 -4.31
CA VAL A 158 6.70 20.63 -3.23
C VAL A 158 7.34 21.41 -2.08
N HIS A 159 8.08 22.48 -2.39
CA HIS A 159 8.71 23.33 -1.36
C HIS A 159 7.68 24.11 -0.53
N LEU A 160 6.62 24.63 -1.17
CA LEU A 160 5.53 25.32 -0.49
C LEU A 160 4.73 24.33 0.37
N LEU A 161 4.35 23.17 -0.17
CA LEU A 161 3.67 22.12 0.60
C LEU A 161 4.49 21.67 1.80
N ARG A 162 5.80 21.46 1.62
CA ARG A 162 6.72 21.15 2.73
C ARG A 162 6.63 22.23 3.81
N PHE A 163 6.77 23.50 3.45
CA PHE A 163 6.68 24.60 4.41
C PHE A 163 5.33 24.61 5.15
N LEU A 164 4.22 24.53 4.42
CA LEU A 164 2.86 24.55 4.98
C LEU A 164 2.62 23.37 5.92
N VAL A 165 3.04 22.16 5.55
CA VAL A 165 2.95 20.97 6.40
C VAL A 165 3.71 21.18 7.70
N HIS A 166 4.94 21.71 7.66
CA HIS A 166 5.71 21.95 8.89
C HIS A 166 5.06 23.02 9.78
N VAL A 167 4.47 24.06 9.18
CA VAL A 167 3.69 25.07 9.93
C VAL A 167 2.48 24.42 10.59
N ILE A 168 1.71 23.61 9.86
CA ILE A 168 0.54 22.89 10.39
C ILE A 168 0.94 21.96 11.53
N LEU A 169 1.99 21.15 11.35
CA LEU A 169 2.50 20.26 12.38
C LEU A 169 2.96 21.03 13.62
N PHE A 170 3.69 22.14 13.42
CA PHE A 170 4.12 23.00 14.51
C PHE A 170 2.94 23.61 15.28
N LEU A 171 1.94 24.15 14.59
CA LEU A 171 0.73 24.69 15.23
C LEU A 171 -0.03 23.62 16.02
N ARG A 172 -0.10 22.38 15.52
CA ARG A 172 -0.66 21.23 16.25
C ARG A 172 0.13 20.93 17.53
N THR A 173 1.47 20.96 17.49
CA THR A 173 2.29 20.76 18.69
C THR A 173 2.09 21.83 19.76
N LEU A 174 1.73 23.06 19.35
CA LEU A 174 1.37 24.14 20.27
C LEU A 174 -0.06 24.03 20.83
N GLY A 175 -0.85 23.04 20.38
CA GLY A 175 -2.23 22.85 20.81
C GLY A 175 -3.25 23.77 20.13
N VAL A 176 -2.86 24.43 19.02
CA VAL A 176 -3.78 25.26 18.24
C VAL A 176 -4.78 24.36 17.51
N GLN A 177 -6.07 24.60 17.73
CA GLN A 177 -7.13 23.88 17.03
C GLN A 177 -7.19 24.39 15.59
N LEU A 178 -6.75 23.55 14.66
CA LEU A 178 -6.88 23.81 13.22
C LEU A 178 -8.19 23.19 12.72
N GLU A 179 -8.75 23.77 11.66
CA GLU A 179 -9.83 23.10 10.93
C GLU A 179 -9.33 21.73 10.45
N VAL A 180 -9.94 20.68 10.98
CA VAL A 180 -9.42 19.31 10.89
C VAL A 180 -9.27 18.87 9.42
N GLY A 181 -10.22 19.25 8.56
CA GLY A 181 -10.23 18.87 7.15
C GLY A 181 -9.03 19.41 6.38
N VAL A 182 -8.82 20.73 6.40
CA VAL A 182 -7.80 21.36 5.57
C VAL A 182 -6.38 20.93 5.95
N GLY A 183 -6.08 20.89 7.25
CA GLY A 183 -4.75 20.49 7.70
C GLY A 183 -4.40 19.05 7.30
N VAL A 184 -5.40 18.17 7.30
CA VAL A 184 -5.26 16.78 6.85
C VAL A 184 -5.07 16.71 5.33
N TRP A 185 -5.86 17.45 4.54
CA TRP A 185 -5.72 17.47 3.08
C TRP A 185 -4.38 18.04 2.62
N THR A 186 -3.84 19.07 3.29
CA THR A 186 -2.52 19.60 2.96
C THR A 186 -1.41 18.58 3.22
N ILE A 187 -1.47 17.85 4.34
CA ILE A 187 -0.52 16.76 4.64
C ILE A 187 -0.67 15.64 3.62
N GLU A 188 -1.90 15.24 3.31
CA GLU A 188 -2.18 14.19 2.33
C GLU A 188 -1.64 14.55 0.94
N ALA A 189 -1.87 15.78 0.47
CA ALA A 189 -1.34 16.24 -0.82
C ALA A 189 0.19 16.21 -0.84
N TYR A 190 0.84 16.58 0.27
CA TYR A 190 2.28 16.46 0.39
C TYR A 190 2.73 14.99 0.33
N VAL A 191 2.07 14.09 1.06
CA VAL A 191 2.33 12.64 1.00
C VAL A 191 2.18 12.10 -0.43
N ARG A 192 1.11 12.45 -1.15
CA ARG A 192 0.94 12.03 -2.55
C ARG A 192 2.06 12.53 -3.46
N LYS A 193 2.56 13.76 -3.25
CA LYS A 193 3.71 14.28 -4.00
C LYS A 193 5.02 13.56 -3.62
N LEU A 194 5.18 13.14 -2.37
CA LEU A 194 6.33 12.32 -1.95
C LEU A 194 6.30 10.94 -2.59
N ILE A 195 5.14 10.29 -2.64
CA ILE A 195 4.95 8.98 -3.31
C ILE A 195 5.29 9.08 -4.80
N ALA A 196 4.98 10.21 -5.44
CA ALA A 196 5.31 10.43 -6.85
C ALA A 196 6.81 10.64 -7.14
N ASP A 197 7.64 10.94 -6.14
CA ASP A 197 9.09 11.13 -6.29
C ASP A 197 9.87 10.07 -5.51
N GLU A 198 10.38 9.07 -6.24
CA GLU A 198 11.12 7.92 -5.70
C GLU A 198 12.27 8.31 -4.76
N ARG A 199 12.89 9.48 -4.95
CA ARG A 199 14.01 9.95 -4.11
C ARG A 199 13.59 10.28 -2.68
N THR A 200 12.30 10.51 -2.47
CA THR A 200 11.74 10.98 -1.20
C THR A 200 10.92 9.91 -0.47
N ASN A 201 10.88 8.69 -1.01
CA ASN A 201 10.09 7.58 -0.48
C ASN A 201 10.37 7.25 1.01
N HIS A 202 11.63 7.39 1.46
CA HIS A 202 12.01 7.18 2.86
C HIS A 202 11.27 8.11 3.86
N LEU A 203 10.74 9.24 3.40
CA LEU A 203 10.02 10.20 4.24
C LEU A 203 8.52 9.89 4.35
N VAL A 204 7.97 9.06 3.45
CA VAL A 204 6.53 8.84 3.33
C VAL A 204 5.93 8.33 4.64
N ALA A 205 6.58 7.37 5.30
CA ALA A 205 6.11 6.80 6.56
C ALA A 205 5.91 7.86 7.65
N THR A 206 6.87 8.79 7.79
CA THR A 206 6.84 9.83 8.84
C THR A 206 5.68 10.81 8.63
N TYR A 207 5.46 11.28 7.39
CA TYR A 207 4.39 12.22 7.11
C TYR A 207 3.01 11.56 7.08
N THR A 208 2.93 10.30 6.63
CA THR A 208 1.69 9.54 6.68
C THR A 208 1.22 9.34 8.14
N ALA A 209 2.13 9.10 9.09
CA ALA A 209 1.78 8.97 10.51
C ALA A 209 1.06 10.21 11.11
N ALA A 210 1.20 11.38 10.49
CA ALA A 210 0.50 12.60 10.91
C ALA A 210 -0.95 12.71 10.39
N LEU A 211 -1.40 11.78 9.55
CA LEU A 211 -2.76 11.67 9.04
C LEU A 211 -3.67 10.87 10.00
N PRO A 212 -5.00 10.95 9.86
CA PRO A 212 -5.94 10.05 10.54
C PRO A 212 -5.75 8.58 10.12
N SER A 213 -6.07 7.64 11.01
CA SER A 213 -5.85 6.19 10.83
C SER A 213 -6.38 5.63 9.50
N GLU A 214 -7.60 5.99 9.09
CA GLU A 214 -8.16 5.51 7.81
C GLU A 214 -7.34 5.98 6.60
N MET A 215 -6.84 7.22 6.65
CA MET A 215 -6.05 7.81 5.57
C MET A 215 -4.60 7.32 5.60
N GLN A 216 -4.06 6.97 6.77
CA GLN A 216 -2.78 6.30 6.90
C GLN A 216 -2.79 4.99 6.11
N ILE A 217 -3.81 4.17 6.35
CA ILE A 217 -3.96 2.86 5.71
C ILE A 217 -4.12 3.05 4.19
N ALA A 218 -4.98 3.95 3.75
CA ALA A 218 -5.23 4.16 2.33
C ALA A 218 -4.01 4.72 1.56
N ASN A 219 -3.33 5.73 2.09
CA ASN A 219 -2.20 6.36 1.39
C ASN A 219 -0.95 5.48 1.44
N TYR A 220 -0.66 4.82 2.57
CA TYR A 220 0.49 3.94 2.66
C TYR A 220 0.30 2.64 1.88
N SER A 221 -0.92 2.07 1.83
CA SER A 221 -1.19 0.91 0.97
C SER A 221 -0.95 1.25 -0.50
N THR A 222 -1.45 2.39 -0.96
CA THR A 222 -1.23 2.87 -2.34
C THR A 222 0.26 3.06 -2.63
N PHE A 223 1.04 3.53 -1.66
CA PHE A 223 2.48 3.63 -1.79
C PHE A 223 3.14 2.24 -1.94
N LEU A 224 2.82 1.29 -1.06
CA LEU A 224 3.42 -0.05 -1.09
C LEU A 224 3.04 -0.84 -2.36
N GLU A 225 1.85 -0.61 -2.93
CA GLU A 225 1.43 -1.19 -4.22
C GLU A 225 2.36 -0.79 -5.37
N THR A 226 3.04 0.36 -5.30
CA THR A 226 4.01 0.79 -6.33
C THR A 226 5.37 0.08 -6.21
N ILE A 227 5.65 -0.58 -5.09
CA ILE A 227 6.95 -1.18 -4.78
C ILE A 227 7.00 -2.66 -5.19
N THR A 228 7.71 -2.94 -6.29
CA THR A 228 7.91 -4.31 -6.79
C THR A 228 9.18 -4.99 -6.26
N ASN A 229 10.16 -4.24 -5.74
CA ASN A 229 11.45 -4.82 -5.32
C ASN A 229 11.41 -5.32 -3.86
N PRO A 230 11.63 -6.63 -3.59
CA PRO A 230 11.50 -7.21 -2.24
C PRO A 230 12.47 -6.61 -1.19
N GLU A 231 13.66 -6.14 -1.58
CA GLU A 231 14.57 -5.50 -0.63
C GLU A 231 14.00 -4.17 -0.12
N LEU A 232 13.41 -3.39 -1.01
CA LEU A 232 12.75 -2.13 -0.69
C LEU A 232 11.45 -2.34 0.08
N GLN A 233 10.72 -3.43 -0.19
CA GLN A 233 9.51 -3.79 0.56
C GLN A 233 9.83 -3.90 2.05
N LYS A 234 10.91 -4.60 2.39
CA LYS A 234 11.36 -4.76 3.78
C LYS A 234 11.73 -3.42 4.41
N GLU A 235 12.52 -2.62 3.70
CA GLU A 235 12.97 -1.30 4.18
C GLU A 235 11.79 -0.36 4.49
N TYR A 236 10.79 -0.29 3.61
CA TYR A 236 9.62 0.55 3.84
C TYR A 236 8.67 0.00 4.91
N LEU A 237 8.63 -1.31 5.14
CA LEU A 237 7.94 -1.87 6.30
C LEU A 237 8.68 -1.50 7.60
N ASP A 238 10.00 -1.57 7.63
CA ASP A 238 10.80 -1.16 8.79
C ASP A 238 10.55 0.33 9.12
N HIS A 239 10.50 1.22 8.11
CA HIS A 239 10.11 2.62 8.31
C HIS A 239 8.67 2.80 8.80
N ALA A 240 7.74 1.94 8.38
CA ALA A 240 6.36 1.98 8.88
C ALA A 240 6.30 1.58 10.37
N VAL A 241 7.10 0.59 10.80
CA VAL A 241 7.25 0.22 12.22
C VAL A 241 7.76 1.41 13.02
N GLU A 242 8.84 2.05 12.55
CA GLU A 242 9.47 3.20 13.22
C GLU A 242 8.52 4.39 13.37
N ALA A 243 7.68 4.64 12.36
CA ALA A 243 6.67 5.68 12.36
C ALA A 243 5.42 5.34 13.20
N GLY A 244 5.28 4.10 13.66
CA GLY A 244 4.12 3.63 14.45
C GLY A 244 2.85 3.42 13.62
N LEU A 245 2.98 3.09 12.34
CA LEU A 245 1.84 2.79 11.47
C LEU A 245 1.24 1.40 11.76
N ASP A 246 -0.05 1.22 11.48
CA ASP A 246 -0.75 -0.05 11.62
C ASP A 246 -0.42 -0.99 10.44
N ILE A 247 0.70 -1.70 10.56
CA ILE A 247 1.21 -2.63 9.54
C ILE A 247 0.19 -3.71 9.19
N PRO A 248 -0.44 -4.43 10.15
CA PRO A 248 -1.50 -5.40 9.87
C PRO A 248 -2.56 -4.91 8.88
N SER A 249 -3.18 -3.76 9.17
CA SER A 249 -4.25 -3.21 8.34
C SER A 249 -3.75 -2.73 6.98
N ILE A 250 -2.55 -2.15 6.94
CA ILE A 250 -1.89 -1.71 5.71
C ILE A 250 -1.60 -2.90 4.79
N THR A 251 -0.88 -3.92 5.27
CA THR A 251 -0.48 -5.07 4.46
C THR A 251 -1.70 -5.88 4.00
N LYS A 252 -2.72 -6.01 4.86
CA LYS A 252 -4.00 -6.60 4.47
C LYS A 252 -4.63 -5.86 3.29
N ARG A 253 -4.74 -4.53 3.38
CA ARG A 253 -5.31 -3.70 2.31
C ARG A 253 -4.52 -3.80 1.01
N VAL A 254 -3.19 -3.81 1.07
CA VAL A 254 -2.32 -3.98 -0.11
C VAL A 254 -2.65 -5.30 -0.83
N VAL A 255 -2.71 -6.41 -0.10
CA VAL A 255 -3.00 -7.71 -0.70
C VAL A 255 -4.42 -7.79 -1.25
N GLU A 256 -5.41 -7.23 -0.55
CA GLU A 256 -6.79 -7.17 -1.04
C GLU A 256 -6.93 -6.36 -2.33
N SER A 257 -6.23 -5.23 -2.41
CA SER A 257 -6.17 -4.37 -3.60
C SER A 257 -5.55 -5.13 -4.78
N ILE A 258 -4.36 -5.73 -4.60
CA ILE A 258 -3.67 -6.50 -5.65
C ILE A 258 -4.51 -7.72 -6.09
N ARG A 259 -5.18 -8.40 -5.16
CA ARG A 259 -6.06 -9.53 -5.46
C ARG A 259 -7.23 -9.13 -6.36
N SER A 260 -7.73 -7.91 -6.23
CA SER A 260 -8.86 -7.41 -7.04
C SER A 260 -8.48 -7.06 -8.49
N ILE A 261 -7.19 -6.93 -8.79
CA ILE A 261 -6.67 -6.64 -10.15
C ILE A 261 -7.06 -7.76 -11.10
N GLY A 262 -7.65 -7.42 -12.24
CA GLY A 262 -7.90 -8.38 -13.33
C GLY A 262 -9.00 -9.41 -13.06
N ASN A 263 -9.92 -9.19 -12.11
CA ASN A 263 -11.13 -10.02 -11.93
C ASN A 263 -12.21 -9.81 -13.03
N ALA A 264 -11.83 -9.31 -14.21
CA ALA A 264 -12.73 -9.24 -15.35
C ALA A 264 -12.91 -10.67 -15.91
N ASP A 265 -14.16 -11.12 -15.93
CA ASP A 265 -14.64 -12.44 -16.38
C ASP A 265 -14.12 -12.86 -17.77
N GLU A 266 -12.93 -13.42 -17.84
CA GLU A 266 -12.53 -14.26 -18.98
C GLU A 266 -12.65 -15.73 -18.57
N ILE A 267 -13.90 -16.21 -18.56
CA ILE A 267 -14.17 -17.64 -18.69
C ILE A 267 -13.75 -18.00 -20.11
N VAL A 268 -12.48 -18.37 -20.28
CA VAL A 268 -11.99 -18.89 -21.55
C VAL A 268 -12.62 -20.25 -21.75
N ASP A 269 -13.56 -20.32 -22.71
CA ASP A 269 -14.14 -21.55 -23.24
C ASP A 269 -13.08 -22.28 -24.10
N SER A 270 -11.94 -22.60 -23.48
CA SER A 270 -10.80 -23.25 -24.13
C SER A 270 -10.67 -24.70 -23.71
N ASP A 271 -10.37 -25.51 -24.72
CA ASP A 271 -10.02 -26.91 -24.70
C ASP A 271 -9.33 -27.37 -23.39
N TRP A 272 -9.84 -28.46 -22.80
CA TRP A 272 -9.50 -28.94 -21.45
C TRP A 272 -8.04 -29.38 -21.26
N SER A 273 -7.22 -29.31 -22.30
CA SER A 273 -5.90 -29.92 -22.42
C SER A 273 -4.72 -28.99 -22.08
N ILE A 274 -4.89 -27.67 -22.14
CA ILE A 274 -3.77 -26.72 -22.04
C ILE A 274 -3.95 -25.77 -20.85
N GLU A 275 -3.03 -25.84 -19.88
CA GLU A 275 -2.95 -24.86 -18.78
C GLU A 275 -2.68 -23.46 -19.37
N PRO A 276 -3.48 -22.43 -19.02
CA PRO A 276 -3.22 -21.07 -19.45
C PRO A 276 -1.90 -20.54 -18.85
N PRO A 277 -1.14 -19.70 -19.59
CA PRO A 277 0.11 -19.16 -19.10
C PRO A 277 -0.09 -18.20 -17.92
N VAL A 278 0.90 -18.17 -17.02
CA VAL A 278 0.94 -17.24 -15.89
C VAL A 278 1.22 -15.81 -16.40
N THR A 279 0.28 -14.90 -16.18
CA THR A 279 0.38 -13.49 -16.61
C THR A 279 1.24 -12.67 -15.66
N THR A 280 1.53 -11.41 -16.03
CA THR A 280 2.20 -10.45 -15.15
C THR A 280 1.37 -10.17 -13.89
N ASP A 281 0.06 -10.05 -14.05
CA ASP A 281 -0.87 -9.77 -12.95
C ASP A 281 -0.96 -10.96 -11.99
N ASP A 282 -0.90 -12.19 -12.53
CA ASP A 282 -0.81 -13.39 -11.71
C ASP A 282 0.47 -13.41 -10.86
N ARG A 283 1.61 -12.97 -11.42
CA ARG A 283 2.87 -12.86 -10.68
C ARG A 283 2.78 -11.83 -9.56
N GLN A 284 2.18 -10.67 -9.81
CA GLN A 284 1.95 -9.66 -8.77
C GLN A 284 1.09 -10.20 -7.63
N LYS A 285 0.04 -10.98 -7.93
CA LYS A 285 -0.78 -11.66 -6.90
C LYS A 285 0.01 -12.68 -6.08
N ILE A 286 0.92 -13.43 -6.72
CA ILE A 286 1.80 -14.39 -6.03
C ILE A 286 2.76 -13.65 -5.08
N GLU A 287 3.39 -12.58 -5.55
CA GLU A 287 4.35 -11.78 -4.79
C GLU A 287 3.69 -11.01 -3.65
N ALA A 288 2.43 -10.61 -3.80
CA ALA A 288 1.70 -9.87 -2.77
C ALA A 288 1.61 -10.61 -1.42
N ILE A 289 1.66 -11.96 -1.41
CA ILE A 289 1.64 -12.74 -0.17
C ILE A 289 2.86 -12.44 0.72
N GLU A 290 3.99 -12.02 0.14
CA GLU A 290 5.20 -11.70 0.91
C GLU A 290 4.97 -10.54 1.90
N TRP A 291 4.08 -9.60 1.58
CA TRP A 291 3.69 -8.51 2.47
C TRP A 291 3.10 -9.02 3.80
N LEU A 292 2.33 -10.11 3.77
CA LEU A 292 1.68 -10.69 4.95
C LEU A 292 2.58 -11.70 5.69
N VAL A 293 3.60 -12.24 5.02
CA VAL A 293 4.55 -13.19 5.62
C VAL A 293 5.64 -12.47 6.41
N TYR A 294 5.86 -11.17 6.17
CA TYR A 294 6.83 -10.33 6.89
C TYR A 294 6.61 -10.36 8.42
N ASP A 295 5.39 -10.14 8.89
CA ASP A 295 5.04 -10.19 10.31
C ASP A 295 4.42 -11.56 10.67
N PRO A 296 5.04 -12.34 11.58
CA PRO A 296 4.44 -13.57 12.09
C PRO A 296 3.00 -13.40 12.57
N SER A 297 2.66 -12.26 13.20
CA SER A 297 1.31 -12.00 13.75
C SER A 297 0.20 -12.03 12.69
N GLN A 298 0.57 -11.79 11.43
CA GLN A 298 -0.33 -11.77 10.28
C GLN A 298 -0.47 -13.14 9.62
N ARG A 299 0.08 -14.22 10.21
CA ARG A 299 0.10 -15.52 9.53
C ARG A 299 -1.29 -16.08 9.25
N CYS A 300 -2.24 -15.83 10.15
CA CYS A 300 -3.65 -16.19 9.93
C CYS A 300 -4.21 -15.50 8.67
N GLU A 301 -3.96 -14.19 8.53
CA GLU A 301 -4.41 -13.41 7.37
C GLU A 301 -3.68 -13.85 6.09
N ALA A 302 -2.37 -14.13 6.17
CA ALA A 302 -1.59 -14.66 5.05
C ALA A 302 -2.19 -15.98 4.52
N VAL A 303 -2.59 -16.89 5.41
CA VAL A 303 -3.24 -18.16 5.02
C VAL A 303 -4.59 -17.88 4.34
N LYS A 304 -5.44 -17.01 4.93
CA LYS A 304 -6.74 -16.65 4.35
C LYS A 304 -6.62 -16.04 2.95
N GLN A 305 -5.72 -15.07 2.78
CA GLN A 305 -5.49 -14.42 1.50
C GLN A 305 -4.85 -15.37 0.48
N SER A 306 -3.91 -16.23 0.90
CA SER A 306 -3.34 -17.27 0.03
C SER A 306 -4.41 -18.23 -0.49
N ASN A 307 -5.34 -18.66 0.38
CA ASN A 307 -6.45 -19.51 -0.01
C ASN A 307 -7.36 -18.79 -1.01
N ALA A 308 -7.66 -17.52 -0.80
CA ALA A 308 -8.47 -16.73 -1.73
C ALA A 308 -7.83 -16.60 -3.12
N ILE A 309 -6.52 -16.35 -3.18
CA ILE A 309 -5.77 -16.29 -4.46
C ILE A 309 -5.73 -17.67 -5.12
N MET A 310 -5.45 -18.73 -4.35
CA MET A 310 -5.47 -20.11 -4.85
C MET A 310 -6.85 -20.50 -5.40
N ARG A 311 -7.96 -20.12 -4.74
CA ARG A 311 -9.32 -20.34 -5.25
C ARG A 311 -9.50 -19.73 -6.64
N GLY A 312 -9.07 -18.48 -6.83
CA GLY A 312 -9.10 -17.81 -8.13
C GLY A 312 -8.28 -18.55 -9.20
N PHE A 313 -7.03 -18.91 -8.89
CA PHE A 313 -6.17 -19.64 -9.83
C PHE A 313 -6.70 -21.04 -10.17
N LEU A 314 -7.27 -21.77 -9.21
CA LEU A 314 -7.87 -23.07 -9.46
C LEU A 314 -9.13 -22.97 -10.32
N ALA A 315 -9.94 -21.93 -10.13
CA ALA A 315 -11.10 -21.68 -10.99
C ALA A 315 -10.66 -21.42 -12.45
N SER A 316 -9.55 -20.71 -12.64
CA SER A 316 -8.94 -20.46 -13.95
C SER A 316 -7.98 -21.57 -14.42
N ARG A 317 -7.87 -22.70 -13.71
CA ARG A 317 -6.97 -23.84 -14.03
C ARG A 317 -5.48 -23.47 -14.16
N LYS A 318 -5.03 -22.45 -13.43
CA LYS A 318 -3.62 -22.04 -13.35
C LYS A 318 -2.93 -22.79 -12.19
N HIS A 319 -2.76 -24.10 -12.32
CA HIS A 319 -2.23 -24.96 -11.25
C HIS A 319 -0.80 -24.60 -10.82
N THR A 320 0.04 -24.18 -11.76
CA THR A 320 1.40 -23.71 -11.48
C THR A 320 1.41 -22.44 -10.63
N ALA A 321 0.58 -21.44 -10.98
CA ALA A 321 0.42 -20.23 -10.17
C ALA A 321 -0.10 -20.55 -8.76
N ALA A 322 -1.10 -21.43 -8.63
CA ALA A 322 -1.61 -21.87 -7.33
C ALA A 322 -0.53 -22.57 -6.48
N HIS A 323 0.32 -23.39 -7.11
CA HIS A 323 1.47 -24.02 -6.45
C HIS A 323 2.49 -22.97 -5.98
N ASP A 324 2.79 -21.97 -6.80
CA ASP A 324 3.74 -20.91 -6.45
C ASP A 324 3.24 -20.07 -5.26
N VAL A 325 1.94 -19.75 -5.19
CA VAL A 325 1.33 -19.12 -4.00
C VAL A 325 1.51 -20.00 -2.76
N PHE A 326 1.21 -21.29 -2.89
CA PHE A 326 1.32 -22.23 -1.77
C PHE A 326 2.76 -22.30 -1.21
N MET A 327 3.76 -22.23 -2.09
CA MET A 327 5.18 -22.26 -1.69
C MET A 327 5.66 -20.97 -1.01
N LYS A 328 4.97 -19.83 -1.18
CA LYS A 328 5.27 -18.58 -0.47
C LYS A 328 4.87 -18.62 1.00
N ILE A 329 3.90 -19.46 1.36
CA ILE A 329 3.49 -19.66 2.75
C ILE A 329 4.51 -20.56 3.46
N PRO A 330 5.16 -20.11 4.54
CA PRO A 330 6.14 -20.93 5.24
C PRO A 330 5.51 -22.22 5.81
N VAL A 331 6.27 -23.31 5.86
CA VAL A 331 5.72 -24.62 6.27
C VAL A 331 5.32 -24.69 7.75
N ASP A 332 5.87 -23.80 8.58
CA ASP A 332 5.56 -23.65 10.00
C ASP A 332 4.32 -22.79 10.27
N SER A 333 3.66 -22.27 9.23
CA SER A 333 2.56 -21.30 9.37
C SER A 333 1.42 -21.76 10.27
N ILE A 334 1.05 -23.04 10.18
CA ILE A 334 -0.01 -23.62 11.04
C ILE A 334 0.46 -23.66 12.49
N GLU A 335 1.71 -24.05 12.75
CA GLU A 335 2.28 -24.09 14.10
C GLU A 335 2.37 -22.68 14.71
N VAL A 336 2.84 -21.71 13.93
CA VAL A 336 2.90 -20.29 14.32
C VAL A 336 1.51 -19.76 14.68
N LEU A 337 0.49 -20.04 13.85
CA LEU A 337 -0.88 -19.60 14.09
C LEU A 337 -1.43 -20.14 15.42
N TYR A 338 -1.26 -21.43 15.71
CA TYR A 338 -1.65 -22.00 16.99
C TYR A 338 -0.87 -21.37 18.15
N LYS A 339 0.44 -21.18 18.00
CA LYS A 339 1.30 -20.58 19.03
C LYS A 339 0.88 -19.15 19.36
N GLU A 340 0.57 -18.34 18.36
CA GLU A 340 0.13 -16.95 18.52
C GLU A 340 -1.26 -16.86 19.14
N TRP A 341 -2.19 -17.72 18.71
CA TRP A 341 -3.52 -17.79 19.32
C TRP A 341 -3.44 -18.11 20.81
N TYR A 342 -2.74 -19.19 21.17
CA TYR A 342 -2.60 -19.61 22.58
C TYR A 342 -1.65 -18.74 23.40
N ALA A 343 -0.94 -17.78 22.78
CA ALA A 343 -0.24 -16.73 23.52
C ALA A 343 -1.22 -15.66 24.05
N GLN A 344 -2.36 -15.47 23.38
CA GLN A 344 -3.36 -14.44 23.69
C GLN A 344 -4.62 -15.02 24.36
N ALA A 345 -4.98 -16.26 24.04
CA ALA A 345 -6.14 -16.96 24.55
C ALA A 345 -5.76 -18.05 25.58
N ASP A 346 -6.68 -18.37 26.48
CA ASP A 346 -6.55 -19.52 27.37
C ASP A 346 -6.45 -20.83 26.57
N LYS A 347 -5.68 -21.80 27.08
CA LYS A 347 -5.37 -23.07 26.38
C LYS A 347 -6.59 -23.91 25.97
N ASP A 348 -7.72 -23.69 26.62
CA ASP A 348 -8.96 -24.45 26.39
C ASP A 348 -9.88 -23.78 25.35
N VAL A 349 -9.54 -22.58 24.86
CA VAL A 349 -10.34 -21.88 23.85
C VAL A 349 -9.92 -22.35 22.45
N PRO A 350 -10.83 -22.98 21.68
CA PRO A 350 -10.53 -23.40 20.32
C PRO A 350 -10.28 -22.18 19.42
N LEU A 351 -9.63 -22.41 18.28
CA LEU A 351 -9.43 -21.36 17.29
C LEU A 351 -10.78 -20.73 16.86
N PRO A 352 -10.77 -19.46 16.43
CA PRO A 352 -11.91 -18.84 15.77
C PRO A 352 -12.36 -19.68 14.54
N PRO A 353 -13.68 -19.78 14.25
CA PRO A 353 -14.18 -20.58 13.13
C PRO A 353 -13.54 -20.21 11.79
N ASP A 354 -13.32 -18.92 11.54
CA ASP A 354 -12.70 -18.37 10.34
C ASP A 354 -11.22 -18.79 10.20
N ALA A 355 -10.47 -18.83 11.30
CA ALA A 355 -9.08 -19.30 11.31
C ALA A 355 -9.00 -20.81 11.10
N ASP A 356 -9.86 -21.57 11.78
CA ASP A 356 -9.92 -23.04 11.67
C ASP A 356 -10.32 -23.49 10.26
N ASN A 357 -11.35 -22.86 9.69
CA ASN A 357 -11.78 -23.09 8.30
C ASN A 357 -10.68 -22.70 7.29
N ALA A 358 -9.92 -21.63 7.54
CA ALA A 358 -8.80 -21.25 6.68
C ALA A 358 -7.66 -22.28 6.73
N ILE A 359 -7.34 -22.85 7.89
CA ILE A 359 -6.36 -23.94 8.01
C ILE A 359 -6.86 -25.18 7.28
N HIS A 360 -8.12 -25.55 7.48
CA HIS A 360 -8.74 -26.70 6.82
C HIS A 360 -8.71 -26.56 5.30
N GLU A 361 -9.10 -25.40 4.79
CA GLU A 361 -9.04 -25.08 3.38
C GLU A 361 -7.60 -25.15 2.85
N HIS A 362 -6.62 -24.62 3.59
CA HIS A 362 -5.22 -24.66 3.20
C HIS A 362 -4.70 -26.11 3.07
N LEU A 363 -5.12 -27.00 3.98
CA LEU A 363 -4.82 -28.43 3.90
C LEU A 363 -5.53 -29.11 2.71
N CYS A 364 -6.76 -28.70 2.40
CA CYS A 364 -7.48 -29.14 1.20
C CYS A 364 -6.72 -28.72 -0.07
N MET A 365 -6.22 -27.48 -0.14
CA MET A 365 -5.42 -26.98 -1.26
C MET A 365 -4.11 -27.76 -1.40
N LYS A 366 -3.42 -28.04 -0.28
CA LYS A 366 -2.21 -28.88 -0.26
C LYS A 366 -2.47 -30.28 -0.84
N ALA A 367 -3.55 -30.92 -0.43
CA ALA A 367 -3.93 -32.25 -0.92
C ALA A 367 -4.17 -32.23 -2.45
N TYR A 368 -4.92 -31.23 -2.93
CA TYR A 368 -5.20 -31.05 -4.35
C TYR A 368 -3.95 -30.80 -5.19
N LEU A 369 -3.10 -29.85 -4.77
CA LEU A 369 -1.86 -29.53 -5.47
C LEU A 369 -0.91 -30.74 -5.49
N SER A 370 -0.82 -31.49 -4.38
CA SER A 370 -0.02 -32.72 -4.32
C SER A 370 -0.53 -33.82 -5.25
N ALA A 371 -1.84 -33.95 -5.44
CA ALA A 371 -2.43 -34.86 -6.41
C ALA A 371 -2.08 -34.45 -7.85
N HIS A 372 -2.18 -33.16 -8.14
CA HIS A 372 -1.87 -32.60 -9.46
C HIS A 372 -0.37 -32.74 -9.81
N THR A 373 0.54 -32.44 -8.89
CA THR A 373 1.98 -32.62 -9.12
C THR A 373 2.34 -34.08 -9.36
N SER A 374 1.77 -35.01 -8.58
CA SER A 374 1.98 -36.45 -8.76
C SER A 374 1.48 -36.95 -10.13
N PHE A 375 0.32 -36.46 -10.58
CA PHE A 375 -0.17 -36.73 -11.94
C PHE A 375 0.78 -36.17 -13.01
N LYS A 376 1.26 -34.94 -12.86
CA LYS A 376 2.18 -34.30 -13.82
C LYS A 376 3.51 -35.05 -13.94
N GLU A 377 4.03 -35.55 -12.82
CA GLU A 377 5.22 -36.41 -12.79
C GLU A 377 4.98 -37.74 -13.52
N TRP A 378 3.85 -38.40 -13.26
CA TRP A 378 3.45 -39.61 -13.98
C TRP A 378 3.31 -39.36 -15.48
N PHE A 379 2.59 -38.30 -15.87
CA PHE A 379 2.31 -37.94 -17.26
C PHE A 379 3.61 -37.66 -18.03
N LYS A 380 4.53 -36.89 -17.42
CA LYS A 380 5.85 -36.63 -17.98
C LYS A 380 6.62 -37.94 -18.20
N HIS A 381 6.66 -38.82 -17.20
CA HIS A 381 7.37 -40.09 -17.29
C HIS A 381 6.77 -41.02 -18.37
N TYR A 382 5.44 -41.05 -18.47
CA TYR A 382 4.72 -41.86 -19.46
C TYR A 382 5.03 -41.43 -20.90
N HIS A 383 5.02 -40.12 -21.19
CA HIS A 383 5.21 -39.61 -22.54
C HIS A 383 6.67 -39.41 -22.97
N THR A 384 7.58 -39.08 -22.03
CA THR A 384 8.96 -38.69 -22.39
C THR A 384 10.01 -39.75 -22.09
N SER A 385 9.75 -40.65 -21.13
CA SER A 385 10.78 -41.57 -20.62
C SER A 385 10.66 -42.98 -21.19
N LYS A 386 9.74 -43.22 -22.12
CA LYS A 386 9.52 -44.53 -22.72
C LYS A 386 10.75 -44.95 -23.55
N PRO A 387 11.42 -46.07 -23.24
CA PRO A 387 12.57 -46.53 -24.00
C PRO A 387 12.20 -46.79 -25.47
N GLU A 388 12.98 -46.22 -26.39
CA GLU A 388 12.85 -46.50 -27.82
C GLU A 388 13.33 -47.93 -28.11
N GLY A 389 12.60 -48.63 -28.99
CA GLY A 389 13.00 -49.95 -29.46
C GLY A 389 14.38 -49.89 -30.13
N PRO A 390 15.18 -50.96 -30.07
CA PRO A 390 16.44 -51.00 -30.79
C PRO A 390 16.20 -50.73 -32.28
N GLU A 391 16.88 -49.74 -32.86
CA GLU A 391 16.79 -49.43 -34.29
C GLU A 391 16.98 -50.72 -35.10
N GLU A 392 16.01 -51.03 -35.98
CA GLU A 392 16.19 -52.10 -36.95
C GLU A 392 17.45 -51.78 -37.75
N PRO A 393 18.41 -52.71 -37.88
CA PRO A 393 19.60 -52.46 -38.67
C PRO A 393 19.15 -52.05 -40.07
N THR A 394 19.60 -50.89 -40.53
CA THR A 394 19.51 -50.53 -41.95
C THR A 394 20.19 -51.66 -42.70
N ILE A 395 19.40 -52.53 -43.32
CA ILE A 395 19.90 -53.65 -44.11
C ILE A 395 20.69 -53.02 -45.26
N GLN A 396 22.00 -52.83 -45.06
CA GLN A 396 22.91 -52.68 -46.17
C GLN A 396 22.78 -53.98 -46.96
N LYS A 397 22.37 -53.83 -48.23
CA LYS A 397 22.06 -54.89 -49.17
C LYS A 397 23.00 -56.10 -49.02
N PRO A 398 22.49 -57.34 -49.16
CA PRO A 398 23.29 -58.54 -48.96
C PRO A 398 24.44 -58.57 -49.98
N SER A 399 25.68 -58.50 -49.50
CA SER A 399 26.79 -59.12 -50.25
C SER A 399 26.55 -60.63 -50.26
N ALA A 400 26.79 -61.25 -51.41
CA ALA A 400 26.33 -62.59 -51.82
C ALA A 400 26.79 -63.82 -51.00
N PHE A 401 27.14 -63.67 -49.72
CA PHE A 401 27.34 -64.76 -48.77
C PHE A 401 26.68 -64.38 -47.44
N GLY A 402 25.50 -64.95 -47.19
CA GLY A 402 24.68 -64.68 -46.02
C GLY A 402 25.24 -65.29 -44.74
N SER A 403 26.09 -64.54 -44.04
CA SER A 403 26.37 -64.78 -42.62
C SER A 403 26.35 -63.46 -41.88
N VAL A 404 25.35 -63.24 -41.02
CA VAL A 404 25.42 -62.21 -39.98
C VAL A 404 26.62 -62.54 -39.10
N SER A 405 27.49 -61.56 -38.84
CA SER A 405 28.65 -61.75 -37.96
C SER A 405 28.18 -62.21 -36.58
N ILE A 406 28.84 -63.22 -36.00
CA ILE A 406 28.56 -63.69 -34.62
C ILE A 406 28.67 -62.50 -33.63
N SER A 407 29.58 -61.57 -33.88
CA SER A 407 29.72 -60.34 -33.09
C SER A 407 28.47 -59.44 -33.16
N ASP A 408 27.82 -59.37 -34.32
CA ASP A 408 26.61 -58.53 -34.52
C ASP A 408 25.39 -59.18 -33.87
N LEU A 409 25.29 -60.51 -33.92
CA LEU A 409 24.26 -61.28 -33.21
C LEU A 409 24.37 -61.12 -31.69
N VAL A 410 25.59 -61.24 -31.15
CA VAL A 410 25.85 -61.02 -29.71
C VAL A 410 25.58 -59.57 -29.32
N ALA A 411 25.96 -58.59 -30.15
CA ALA A 411 25.66 -57.19 -29.91
C ALA A 411 24.15 -56.87 -30.00
N GLN A 412 23.40 -57.56 -30.86
CA GLN A 412 21.94 -57.46 -30.94
C GLN A 412 21.28 -58.09 -29.70
N GLU A 413 21.75 -59.25 -29.24
CA GLU A 413 21.27 -59.90 -28.02
C GLU A 413 21.55 -59.04 -26.77
N HIS A 414 22.74 -58.44 -26.68
CA HIS A 414 23.07 -57.49 -25.61
C HIS A 414 22.18 -56.24 -25.65
N ARG A 415 21.99 -55.62 -26.82
CA ARG A 415 21.07 -54.48 -26.98
C ARG A 415 19.63 -54.83 -26.61
N GLN A 416 19.18 -56.05 -26.95
CA GLN A 416 17.85 -56.52 -26.59
C GLN A 416 17.71 -56.75 -25.07
N LYS A 417 18.72 -57.33 -24.41
CA LYS A 417 18.75 -57.47 -22.94
C LYS A 417 18.78 -56.12 -22.23
N GLU A 418 19.57 -55.17 -22.71
CA GLU A 418 19.60 -53.80 -22.18
C GLU A 418 18.27 -53.07 -22.37
N TYR A 419 17.63 -53.23 -23.53
CA TYR A 419 16.31 -52.68 -23.80
C TYR A 419 15.26 -53.27 -22.85
N LEU A 420 15.23 -54.60 -22.68
CA LEU A 420 14.31 -55.26 -21.74
C LEU A 420 14.54 -54.80 -20.29
N GLY A 421 15.79 -54.62 -19.87
CA GLY A 421 16.12 -54.08 -18.55
C GLY A 421 15.65 -52.63 -18.36
N LYS A 422 15.87 -51.76 -19.35
CA LYS A 422 15.39 -50.37 -19.35
C LYS A 422 13.87 -50.30 -19.37
N MET A 423 13.21 -51.16 -20.15
CA MET A 423 11.76 -51.28 -20.20
C MET A 423 11.18 -51.72 -18.85
N SER A 424 11.76 -52.75 -18.22
CA SER A 424 11.32 -53.21 -16.89
C SER A 424 11.47 -52.11 -15.84
N SER A 425 12.62 -51.42 -15.80
CA SER A 425 12.83 -50.31 -14.86
C SER A 425 11.88 -49.13 -15.11
N TRP A 426 11.54 -48.86 -16.37
CA TRP A 426 10.56 -47.85 -16.73
C TRP A 426 9.15 -48.26 -16.29
N GLU A 427 8.75 -49.52 -16.51
CA GLU A 427 7.47 -50.05 -16.05
C GLU A 427 7.35 -50.01 -14.53
N ASP A 428 8.38 -50.42 -13.79
CA ASP A 428 8.39 -50.35 -12.31
C ASP A 428 8.22 -48.92 -11.80
N LYS A 429 8.94 -47.96 -12.42
CA LYS A 429 8.80 -46.54 -12.06
C LYS A 429 7.43 -46.00 -12.42
N LEU A 430 6.87 -46.38 -13.57
CA LEU A 430 5.52 -46.00 -13.99
C LEU A 430 4.47 -46.51 -13.00
N GLN A 431 4.59 -47.76 -12.55
CA GLN A 431 3.69 -48.35 -11.56
C GLN A 431 3.78 -47.62 -10.21
N SER A 432 4.99 -47.31 -9.74
CA SER A 432 5.20 -46.53 -8.51
C SER A 432 4.60 -45.12 -8.60
N LEU A 433 4.77 -44.43 -9.74
CA LEU A 433 4.17 -43.11 -9.96
C LEU A 433 2.64 -43.18 -10.07
N CYS A 434 2.11 -44.26 -10.65
CA CYS A 434 0.67 -44.54 -10.69
C CYS A 434 0.09 -44.73 -9.29
N ASP A 435 0.72 -45.57 -8.44
CA ASP A 435 0.29 -45.75 -7.05
C ASP A 435 0.33 -44.43 -6.27
N LEU A 436 1.39 -43.63 -6.45
CA LEU A 436 1.50 -42.31 -5.80
C LEU A 436 0.39 -41.36 -6.27
N ALA A 437 0.17 -41.22 -7.58
CA ALA A 437 -0.87 -40.36 -8.13
C ALA A 437 -2.27 -40.81 -7.68
N ARG A 438 -2.54 -42.12 -7.70
CA ARG A 438 -3.78 -42.72 -7.21
C ARG A 438 -4.03 -42.36 -5.76
N ASP A 439 -3.06 -42.62 -4.88
CA ASP A 439 -3.22 -42.41 -3.44
C ASP A 439 -3.42 -40.92 -3.12
N ARG A 440 -2.71 -40.02 -3.82
CA ARG A 440 -2.89 -38.58 -3.68
C ARG A 440 -4.25 -38.10 -4.17
N ILE A 441 -4.75 -38.63 -5.29
CA ILE A 441 -6.10 -38.31 -5.77
C ILE A 441 -7.16 -38.84 -4.80
N TYR A 442 -7.03 -40.06 -4.27
CA TYR A 442 -7.97 -40.57 -3.27
C TYR A 442 -7.93 -39.77 -1.96
N ASN A 443 -6.78 -39.25 -1.54
CA ASN A 443 -6.72 -38.35 -0.38
C ASN A 443 -7.58 -37.09 -0.56
N VAL A 444 -7.78 -36.64 -1.80
CA VAL A 444 -8.69 -35.52 -2.11
C VAL A 444 -10.14 -36.00 -2.14
N LEU A 445 -10.43 -37.11 -2.80
CA LEU A 445 -11.81 -37.63 -2.93
C LEU A 445 -12.40 -38.09 -1.59
N LEU A 446 -11.57 -38.68 -0.73
CA LEU A 446 -11.93 -39.26 0.57
C LEU A 446 -11.42 -38.38 1.73
N PHE A 447 -11.40 -37.06 1.53
CA PHE A 447 -10.94 -36.14 2.56
C PHE A 447 -11.82 -36.25 3.82
N PRO A 448 -11.28 -36.33 5.07
CA PRO A 448 -12.03 -36.75 6.28
C PRO A 448 -13.31 -36.00 6.66
N THR A 449 -13.59 -34.84 6.07
CA THR A 449 -14.83 -34.05 6.24
C THR A 449 -15.40 -33.55 4.91
N GLY A 450 -14.94 -34.11 3.78
CA GLY A 450 -15.15 -33.57 2.45
C GLY A 450 -14.14 -32.49 2.08
N TRP A 451 -13.69 -32.50 0.82
CA TRP A 451 -12.70 -31.56 0.29
C TRP A 451 -13.30 -30.17 0.02
N LEU A 452 -12.74 -29.09 0.58
CA LEU A 452 -13.33 -27.74 0.50
C LEU A 452 -14.77 -27.68 1.04
N VAL A 453 -15.01 -28.32 2.19
CA VAL A 453 -16.24 -28.21 2.97
C VAL A 453 -15.85 -27.75 4.36
N ASP A 454 -16.42 -26.62 4.79
CA ASP A 454 -16.14 -26.09 6.12
C ASP A 454 -16.64 -27.03 7.21
N ALA A 455 -15.81 -27.24 8.22
CA ALA A 455 -16.17 -28.05 9.39
C ALA A 455 -17.04 -27.27 10.39
N ARG A 456 -16.94 -25.93 10.37
CA ARG A 456 -17.68 -25.03 11.28
C ARG A 456 -18.41 -23.97 10.48
N GLU A 457 -19.65 -23.68 10.86
CA GLU A 457 -20.44 -22.64 10.22
C GLU A 457 -19.85 -21.25 10.52
N ASP A 458 -19.54 -20.52 9.45
CA ASP A 458 -19.20 -19.11 9.47
C ASP A 458 -20.36 -18.32 8.85
N VAL A 459 -21.06 -17.55 9.68
CA VAL A 459 -22.30 -16.82 9.31
C VAL A 459 -21.99 -15.44 8.71
N SER A 460 -20.71 -15.13 8.45
CA SER A 460 -20.32 -13.87 7.83
C SER A 460 -20.69 -13.84 6.33
N SER A 461 -20.97 -12.65 5.80
CA SER A 461 -21.22 -12.46 4.36
C SER A 461 -20.01 -12.86 3.49
N GLU A 462 -18.80 -12.67 4.01
CA GLU A 462 -17.56 -13.16 3.39
C GLU A 462 -17.51 -14.69 3.37
N GLY A 463 -17.95 -15.32 4.46
CA GLY A 463 -18.10 -16.78 4.58
C GLY A 463 -19.07 -17.36 3.55
N GLU A 464 -20.21 -16.71 3.31
CA GLU A 464 -21.18 -17.14 2.30
C GLU A 464 -20.60 -17.10 0.87
N TRP A 465 -19.96 -16.00 0.50
CA TRP A 465 -19.30 -15.87 -0.80
C TRP A 465 -18.18 -16.90 -0.97
N ARG A 466 -17.35 -17.09 0.06
CA ARG A 466 -16.30 -18.11 0.10
C ARG A 466 -16.88 -19.52 -0.08
N ASN A 467 -17.98 -19.84 0.60
CA ASN A 467 -18.67 -21.13 0.47
C ASN A 467 -19.20 -21.36 -0.94
N HIS A 468 -19.74 -20.33 -1.58
CA HIS A 468 -20.15 -20.40 -2.98
C HIS A 468 -18.96 -20.72 -3.90
N GLN A 469 -17.84 -20.02 -3.74
CA GLN A 469 -16.61 -20.28 -4.52
C GLN A 469 -16.11 -21.72 -4.30
N MET A 470 -16.08 -22.21 -3.06
CA MET A 470 -15.65 -23.58 -2.75
C MET A 470 -16.58 -24.64 -3.37
N ALA A 471 -17.90 -24.42 -3.34
CA ALA A 471 -18.85 -25.31 -3.99
C ALA A 471 -18.67 -25.35 -5.53
N GLN A 472 -18.38 -24.21 -6.15
CA GLN A 472 -18.03 -24.15 -7.57
C GLN A 472 -16.72 -24.88 -7.88
N LEU A 473 -15.67 -24.67 -7.07
CA LEU A 473 -14.41 -25.37 -7.22
C LEU A 473 -14.55 -26.87 -7.08
N ARG A 474 -15.39 -27.36 -6.15
CA ARG A 474 -15.72 -28.80 -6.03
C ARG A 474 -16.30 -29.35 -7.33
N ARG A 475 -17.23 -28.64 -7.97
CA ARG A 475 -17.84 -29.03 -9.25
C ARG A 475 -16.87 -29.02 -10.43
N ILE A 476 -15.79 -28.24 -10.37
CA ILE A 476 -14.78 -28.18 -11.43
C ILE A 476 -13.66 -29.21 -11.18
N CYS A 477 -13.14 -29.23 -9.96
CA CYS A 477 -11.91 -29.95 -9.60
C CYS A 477 -12.14 -31.44 -9.35
N VAL A 478 -13.26 -31.83 -8.74
CA VAL A 478 -13.54 -33.24 -8.45
C VAL A 478 -13.74 -34.04 -9.73
N PRO A 479 -14.58 -33.61 -10.70
CA PRO A 479 -14.70 -34.31 -11.98
C PRO A 479 -13.40 -34.35 -12.77
N TYR A 480 -12.62 -33.26 -12.72
CA TYR A 480 -11.31 -33.21 -13.34
C TYR A 480 -10.35 -34.25 -12.75
N LEU A 481 -10.20 -34.33 -11.42
CA LEU A 481 -9.35 -35.32 -10.76
C LEU A 481 -9.80 -36.77 -11.03
N CYS A 482 -11.11 -37.02 -11.08
CA CYS A 482 -11.63 -38.34 -11.43
C CYS A 482 -11.24 -38.73 -12.87
N ASN A 483 -11.30 -37.78 -13.81
CA ASN A 483 -10.84 -38.01 -15.17
C ASN A 483 -9.33 -38.24 -15.25
N LEU A 484 -8.53 -37.51 -14.48
CA LEU A 484 -7.08 -37.74 -14.37
C LEU A 484 -6.79 -39.13 -13.82
N LEU A 485 -7.47 -39.53 -12.75
CA LEU A 485 -7.32 -40.85 -12.14
C LEU A 485 -7.65 -41.96 -13.14
N LEU A 486 -8.75 -41.83 -13.89
CA LEU A 486 -9.10 -42.78 -14.94
C LEU A 486 -8.03 -42.86 -16.02
N THR A 487 -7.47 -41.73 -16.46
CA THR A 487 -6.37 -41.72 -17.42
C THR A 487 -5.15 -42.46 -16.87
N VAL A 488 -4.76 -42.19 -15.61
CA VAL A 488 -3.65 -42.90 -14.95
C VAL A 488 -3.89 -44.41 -14.87
N LEU A 489 -5.09 -44.84 -14.47
CA LEU A 489 -5.42 -46.25 -14.26
C LEU A 489 -5.61 -47.02 -15.58
N VAL A 490 -6.13 -46.38 -16.64
CA VAL A 490 -6.36 -47.02 -17.95
C VAL A 490 -5.07 -47.10 -18.76
N ASP A 491 -4.27 -46.02 -18.77
CA ASP A 491 -3.03 -45.97 -19.56
C ASP A 491 -1.89 -46.76 -18.91
N THR A 492 -1.93 -46.90 -17.57
CA THR A 492 -1.03 -47.80 -16.85
C THR A 492 -1.55 -49.24 -16.95
N ARG A 493 -0.92 -50.04 -17.82
CA ARG A 493 -1.30 -51.43 -18.12
C ARG A 493 -1.61 -52.27 -16.85
N GLY A 494 -2.72 -53.01 -16.89
CA GLY A 494 -3.06 -54.04 -15.91
C GLY A 494 -3.83 -53.59 -14.66
N ARG A 495 -4.27 -52.32 -14.60
CA ARG A 495 -4.93 -51.74 -13.41
C ARG A 495 -6.43 -51.48 -13.57
N TYR A 496 -7.04 -51.98 -14.63
CA TYR A 496 -8.45 -51.68 -14.97
C TYR A 496 -9.46 -52.10 -13.89
N GLY A 497 -9.14 -53.11 -13.06
CA GLY A 497 -9.99 -53.49 -11.92
C GLY A 497 -10.09 -52.42 -10.83
N GLU A 498 -9.10 -51.52 -10.72
CA GLU A 498 -9.13 -50.38 -9.79
C GLU A 498 -10.14 -49.30 -10.24
N CYS A 499 -10.47 -49.22 -11.53
CA CYS A 499 -11.52 -48.31 -12.03
C CYS A 499 -12.89 -48.63 -11.43
N GLY A 500 -13.17 -49.91 -11.10
CA GLY A 500 -14.39 -50.31 -10.39
C GLY A 500 -14.46 -49.75 -8.97
N LYS A 501 -13.32 -49.63 -8.27
CA LYS A 501 -13.25 -48.99 -6.94
C LYS A 501 -13.61 -47.51 -7.01
N LEU A 502 -13.22 -46.82 -8.08
CA LEU A 502 -13.63 -45.43 -8.29
C LEU A 502 -15.15 -45.30 -8.42
N ALA A 503 -15.83 -46.21 -9.12
CA ALA A 503 -17.29 -46.20 -9.20
C ALA A 503 -17.95 -46.35 -7.82
N HIS A 504 -17.40 -47.21 -6.95
CA HIS A 504 -17.87 -47.34 -5.57
C HIS A 504 -17.68 -46.04 -4.77
N VAL A 505 -16.51 -45.40 -4.87
CA VAL A 505 -16.24 -44.13 -4.18
C VAL A 505 -17.14 -43.00 -4.69
N LEU A 506 -17.44 -42.96 -5.99
CA LEU A 506 -18.34 -41.95 -6.55
C LEU A 506 -19.79 -42.12 -6.11
N ALA A 507 -20.23 -43.36 -5.88
CA ALA A 507 -21.57 -43.71 -5.42
C ALA A 507 -21.71 -43.76 -3.89
N ASP A 508 -20.65 -43.40 -3.16
CA ASP A 508 -20.63 -43.43 -1.70
C ASP A 508 -21.56 -42.34 -1.12
N GLU A 509 -22.45 -42.75 -0.20
CA GLU A 509 -23.45 -41.88 0.43
C GLU A 509 -22.88 -40.97 1.52
N ASP A 510 -21.69 -41.28 2.06
CA ASP A 510 -21.05 -40.45 3.08
C ASP A 510 -20.41 -39.20 2.43
N TYR A 511 -19.83 -39.35 1.23
CA TYR A 511 -19.17 -38.25 0.50
C TYR A 511 -20.03 -37.57 -0.55
N LYS A 512 -21.07 -38.27 -1.07
CA LYS A 512 -22.02 -37.77 -2.09
C LYS A 512 -21.37 -37.11 -3.30
N LEU A 513 -20.25 -37.66 -3.75
CA LEU A 513 -19.46 -37.08 -4.84
C LEU A 513 -20.27 -37.00 -6.14
N TYR A 514 -21.21 -37.91 -6.36
CA TYR A 514 -22.10 -37.94 -7.54
C TYR A 514 -22.89 -36.64 -7.74
N GLU A 515 -23.18 -35.86 -6.68
CA GLU A 515 -23.90 -34.59 -6.79
C GLU A 515 -23.06 -33.45 -7.41
N LEU A 516 -21.74 -33.64 -7.49
CA LEU A 516 -20.81 -32.65 -8.04
C LEU A 516 -20.70 -32.72 -9.56
N PHE A 517 -21.22 -33.79 -10.18
CA PHE A 517 -21.14 -34.04 -11.61
C PHE A 517 -22.39 -33.55 -12.32
N THR A 518 -22.21 -33.01 -13.53
CA THR A 518 -23.34 -32.88 -14.45
C THR A 518 -23.80 -34.26 -14.94
N ASN A 519 -25.06 -34.36 -15.36
CA ASN A 519 -25.61 -35.60 -15.93
C ASN A 519 -24.79 -36.13 -17.12
N GLN A 520 -24.11 -35.25 -17.86
CA GLN A 520 -23.26 -35.64 -18.98
C GLN A 520 -21.91 -36.18 -18.51
N GLU A 521 -21.22 -35.45 -17.62
CA GLU A 521 -19.93 -35.87 -17.05
C GLU A 521 -20.04 -37.20 -16.31
N GLY A 522 -21.11 -37.39 -15.54
CA GLY A 522 -21.37 -38.65 -14.84
C GLY A 522 -21.51 -39.83 -15.80
N LYS A 523 -22.26 -39.65 -16.91
CA LYS A 523 -22.38 -40.68 -17.95
C LYS A 523 -21.05 -40.97 -18.63
N ASP A 524 -20.26 -39.94 -18.92
CA ASP A 524 -18.98 -40.08 -19.60
C ASP A 524 -17.96 -40.82 -18.75
N ILE A 525 -17.88 -40.51 -17.45
CA ILE A 525 -17.01 -41.22 -16.49
C ILE A 525 -17.44 -42.68 -16.34
N MET A 526 -18.74 -42.95 -16.18
CA MET A 526 -19.23 -44.32 -16.07
C MET A 526 -18.99 -45.14 -17.33
N ARG A 527 -19.12 -44.52 -18.52
CA ARG A 527 -18.77 -45.15 -19.80
C ARG A 527 -17.26 -45.49 -19.86
N ARG A 528 -16.38 -44.57 -19.48
CA ARG A 528 -14.93 -44.84 -19.43
C ARG A 528 -14.58 -45.97 -18.45
N ILE A 529 -15.24 -46.02 -17.29
CA ILE A 529 -15.08 -47.12 -16.31
C ILE A 529 -15.55 -48.44 -16.92
N GLN A 530 -16.70 -48.46 -17.60
CA GLN A 530 -17.22 -49.65 -18.25
C GLN A 530 -16.26 -50.16 -19.34
N GLU A 531 -15.76 -49.27 -20.20
CA GLU A 531 -14.79 -49.60 -21.24
C GLU A 531 -13.50 -50.20 -20.65
N ALA A 532 -13.00 -49.63 -19.55
CA ALA A 532 -11.85 -50.15 -18.83
C ALA A 532 -12.12 -51.55 -18.24
N LEU A 533 -13.26 -51.74 -17.57
CA LEU A 533 -13.63 -53.03 -16.98
C LEU A 533 -13.87 -54.12 -18.04
N ILE A 534 -14.33 -53.78 -19.24
CA ILE A 534 -14.41 -54.75 -20.34
C ILE A 534 -13.02 -55.28 -20.71
N GLN A 535 -11.96 -54.46 -20.60
CA GLN A 535 -10.58 -54.91 -20.86
C GLN A 535 -10.03 -55.84 -19.76
N THR A 536 -10.71 -55.99 -18.61
CA THR A 536 -10.38 -57.03 -17.62
C THR A 536 -10.99 -58.40 -17.91
N LEU A 537 -12.02 -58.46 -18.76
CA LEU A 537 -12.69 -59.70 -19.18
C LEU A 537 -11.97 -60.31 -20.37
#